data_AF-A0A7X9BZ97-F1
#
_entry.id   AF-A0A7X9BZ97-F1
#
_cell.length_a   1.000
_cell.length_b   1.000
_cell.length_c   1.000
_cell.angle_alpha   90.00
_cell.angle_beta   90.00
_cell.angle_gamma   90.00
#
_symmetry.space_group_name_H-M   'P 1'
#
loop_
_entity.id
_entity.type
_entity.pdbx_description
1 polymer ?
#
loop_
_entity_poly.entity_id
_entity_poly.type
_entity_poly.pdbx_seq_one_letter_code
_entity_poly.pdbx_strand_id
1 'polypeptide(L)'
;MERELTMEFARVTEAAALASARWVGRGDKEAADDAAVQAMRAVFDTIRMNGTVVIGEGEMDEAPMLYIGEKVGSGEPPELDVAVDPLEGTNIVAKGLAGAIAVVAIGKKDSLLHAPDMYMNKIA
;
A
#
# COMPACT_ATOMS: atom_id res chain seq x y z
N MET A 1 19.00 1.21 5.25
CA MET A 1 17.80 0.42 5.53
C MET A 1 18.23 -0.73 6.41
N GLU A 2 17.73 -0.80 7.63
CA GLU A 2 18.08 -1.88 8.56
C GLU A 2 17.43 -3.18 8.08
N ARG A 3 18.18 -4.29 8.14
CA ARG A 3 17.72 -5.61 7.67
C ARG A 3 16.44 -6.08 8.37
N GLU A 4 16.19 -5.57 9.57
CA GLU A 4 15.02 -5.88 10.39
C GLU A 4 13.72 -5.33 9.77
N LEU A 5 13.76 -4.16 9.12
CA LEU A 5 12.56 -3.55 8.50
C LEU A 5 12.07 -4.33 7.28
N THR A 6 12.96 -5.05 6.58
CA THR A 6 12.58 -5.81 5.37
C THR A 6 11.52 -6.86 5.67
N MET A 7 11.62 -7.56 6.80
CA MET A 7 10.62 -8.57 7.18
C MET A 7 9.31 -7.94 7.63
N GLU A 8 9.35 -6.77 8.26
CA GLU A 8 8.13 -6.05 8.63
C GLU A 8 7.35 -5.60 7.39
N PHE A 9 8.03 -5.11 6.35
CA PHE A 9 7.36 -4.73 5.09
C PHE A 9 6.79 -5.93 4.32
N ALA A 10 7.39 -7.12 4.43
CA ALA A 10 6.78 -8.33 3.89
C ALA A 10 5.44 -8.64 4.59
N ARG A 11 5.35 -8.42 5.90
CA ARG A 11 4.11 -8.64 6.66
C ARG A 11 3.01 -7.66 6.28
N VAL A 12 3.37 -6.45 5.87
CA VAL A 12 2.43 -5.43 5.38
C VAL A 12 1.69 -5.95 4.14
N THR A 13 2.42 -6.46 3.15
CA THR A 13 1.80 -7.00 1.92
C THR A 13 1.10 -8.33 2.16
N GLU A 14 1.61 -9.20 3.04
CA GLU A 14 0.93 -10.43 3.45
C GLU A 14 -0.44 -10.14 4.08
N ALA A 15 -0.54 -9.17 4.99
CA ALA A 15 -1.80 -8.81 5.63
C ALA A 15 -2.82 -8.29 4.62
N ALA A 16 -2.40 -7.39 3.73
CA ALA A 16 -3.25 -6.85 2.66
C ALA A 16 -3.74 -7.94 1.72
N ALA A 17 -2.83 -8.80 1.23
CA ALA A 17 -3.15 -9.91 0.34
C ALA A 17 -4.11 -10.93 0.99
N LEU A 18 -3.90 -11.28 2.25
CA LEU A 18 -4.78 -12.20 2.97
C LEU A 18 -6.18 -11.60 3.24
N ALA A 19 -6.26 -10.29 3.46
CA ALA A 19 -7.52 -9.59 3.66
C ALA A 19 -8.34 -9.53 2.36
N SER A 20 -7.72 -9.10 1.25
CA SER A 20 -8.37 -9.04 -0.07
C SER A 20 -8.69 -10.43 -0.64
N ALA A 21 -7.85 -11.44 -0.37
CA ALA A 21 -8.09 -12.81 -0.84
C ALA A 21 -9.44 -13.39 -0.40
N ARG A 22 -10.02 -12.90 0.70
CA ARG A 22 -11.35 -13.32 1.18
C ARG A 22 -12.48 -12.90 0.24
N TRP A 23 -12.21 -11.94 -0.65
CA TRP A 23 -13.15 -11.35 -1.59
C TRP A 23 -13.01 -11.88 -3.03
N VAL A 24 -12.09 -12.82 -3.26
CA VAL A 24 -11.88 -13.46 -4.57
C VAL A 24 -13.19 -14.03 -5.11
N GLY A 25 -13.57 -13.61 -6.31
CA GLY A 25 -14.76 -14.09 -7.02
C GLY A 25 -16.10 -13.62 -6.47
N ARG A 26 -16.12 -12.65 -5.54
CA ARG A 26 -17.37 -12.14 -4.93
C ARG A 26 -18.05 -11.02 -5.71
N GLY A 27 -17.42 -10.51 -6.78
CA GLY A 27 -17.96 -9.41 -7.58
C GLY A 27 -17.94 -8.04 -6.90
N ASP A 28 -17.32 -7.92 -5.72
CA ASP A 28 -17.25 -6.69 -4.93
C ASP A 28 -15.81 -6.20 -4.85
N LYS A 29 -15.47 -5.26 -5.75
CA LYS A 29 -14.11 -4.73 -5.86
C LYS A 29 -13.80 -3.72 -4.75
N GLU A 30 -14.78 -2.91 -4.34
CA GLU A 30 -14.55 -1.86 -3.34
C GLU A 30 -14.33 -2.49 -1.97
N ALA A 31 -15.13 -3.50 -1.61
CA ALA A 31 -14.93 -4.19 -0.33
C ALA A 31 -13.63 -5.02 -0.29
N ALA A 32 -13.15 -5.50 -1.44
CA ALA A 32 -11.85 -6.17 -1.53
C ALA A 32 -10.69 -5.19 -1.28
N ASP A 33 -10.81 -3.99 -1.85
CA ASP A 33 -9.83 -2.91 -1.75
C ASP A 33 -9.80 -2.32 -0.33
N ASP A 34 -10.98 -1.96 0.21
CA ASP A 34 -11.14 -1.50 1.59
C ASP A 34 -10.52 -2.47 2.62
N ALA A 35 -10.70 -3.77 2.40
CA ALA A 35 -10.12 -4.79 3.26
C ALA A 35 -8.59 -4.81 3.18
N ALA A 36 -8.01 -4.59 2.00
CA ALA A 36 -6.58 -4.52 1.80
C ALA A 36 -5.98 -3.25 2.42
N VAL A 37 -6.58 -2.09 2.16
CA VAL A 37 -6.19 -0.77 2.71
C VAL A 37 -6.16 -0.83 4.24
N GLN A 38 -7.25 -1.29 4.86
CA GLN A 38 -7.34 -1.39 6.32
C GLN A 38 -6.28 -2.31 6.92
N ALA A 39 -6.10 -3.50 6.34
CA ALA A 39 -5.12 -4.47 6.83
C ALA A 39 -3.70 -3.95 6.68
N MET A 40 -3.36 -3.37 5.52
CA MET A 40 -2.07 -2.76 5.25
C MET A 40 -1.77 -1.65 6.25
N ARG A 41 -2.71 -0.69 6.39
CA ARG A 41 -2.57 0.47 7.27
C ARG A 41 -2.36 0.06 8.73
N ALA A 42 -3.10 -0.94 9.21
CA ALA A 42 -2.97 -1.43 10.58
C ALA A 42 -1.60 -2.05 10.87
N VAL A 43 -1.01 -2.78 9.90
CA VAL A 43 0.33 -3.34 10.10
C VAL A 43 1.40 -2.25 10.14
N PHE A 44 1.27 -1.20 9.32
CA PHE A 44 2.20 -0.09 9.35
C PHE A 44 2.34 0.56 10.74
N ASP A 45 1.27 0.66 11.53
CA ASP A 45 1.33 1.23 12.90
C ASP A 45 2.24 0.45 13.84
N THR A 46 2.56 -0.80 13.52
CA THR A 46 3.42 -1.66 14.34
C THR A 46 4.91 -1.52 13.98
N ILE A 47 5.24 -0.82 12.90
CA ILE A 47 6.60 -0.73 12.37
C ILE A 47 7.32 0.47 12.97
N ARG A 48 8.53 0.25 13.47
CA ARG A 48 9.40 1.30 13.98
C ARG A 48 10.02 2.11 12.83
N MET A 49 9.27 3.09 12.34
CA MET A 49 9.70 4.01 11.28
C MET A 49 8.91 5.33 11.32
N ASN A 50 9.44 6.35 10.64
CA ASN A 50 8.78 7.61 10.36
C ASN A 50 8.51 7.67 8.86
N GLY A 51 7.48 6.93 8.43
CA GLY A 51 7.10 6.82 7.03
C GLY A 51 6.14 7.93 6.60
N THR A 52 6.28 8.37 5.35
CA THR A 52 5.32 9.25 4.68
C THR A 52 4.82 8.57 3.42
N VAL A 53 3.50 8.45 3.28
CA VAL A 53 2.90 7.97 2.03
C VAL A 53 3.10 9.04 0.97
N VAL A 54 3.82 8.72 -0.11
CA VAL A 54 4.07 9.64 -1.23
C VAL A 54 3.39 9.19 -2.53
N ILE A 55 2.96 7.92 -2.56
CA ILE A 55 2.07 7.33 -3.57
C ILE A 55 1.11 6.43 -2.80
N GLY A 56 -0.19 6.61 -2.96
CA GLY A 56 -1.20 5.83 -2.26
C GLY A 56 -2.57 5.95 -2.90
N GLU A 57 -3.63 5.77 -2.11
CA GLU A 57 -5.03 5.63 -2.56
C GLU A 57 -5.62 6.90 -3.19
N GLY A 58 -4.98 8.05 -2.98
CA GLY A 58 -5.42 9.34 -3.50
C GLY A 58 -5.04 10.49 -2.59
N GLU A 59 -5.65 11.65 -2.85
CA GLU A 59 -5.54 12.82 -1.98
C GLU A 59 -6.39 12.63 -0.70
N MET A 60 -6.10 13.40 0.35
CA MET A 60 -6.74 13.25 1.67
C MET A 60 -8.27 13.44 1.64
N ASP A 61 -8.79 14.22 0.71
CA ASP A 61 -10.22 14.45 0.50
C ASP A 61 -10.92 13.29 -0.22
N GLU A 62 -10.17 12.46 -0.93
CA GLU A 62 -10.66 11.33 -1.73
C GLU A 62 -10.46 9.99 -1.01
N ALA A 63 -9.39 9.86 -0.21
CA ALA A 63 -9.01 8.63 0.47
C ALA A 63 -8.92 8.82 2.01
N PRO A 64 -9.68 8.06 2.83
CA PRO A 64 -9.67 8.20 4.28
C PRO A 64 -8.41 7.60 4.95
N MET A 65 -7.69 6.71 4.27
CA MET A 65 -6.49 6.02 4.72
C MET A 65 -5.53 5.86 3.55
N LEU A 66 -4.23 5.78 3.85
CA LEU A 66 -3.15 5.65 2.88
C LEU A 66 -3.16 6.75 1.80
N TYR A 67 -3.61 7.95 2.19
CA TYR A 67 -3.62 9.11 1.32
C TYR A 67 -2.22 9.73 1.20
N ILE A 68 -1.99 10.49 0.13
CA ILE A 68 -0.71 11.17 -0.11
C ILE A 68 -0.44 12.18 1.02
N GLY A 69 0.69 12.00 1.70
CA GLY A 69 1.12 12.78 2.86
C GLY A 69 0.81 12.13 4.21
N GLU A 70 0.08 11.01 4.26
CA GLU A 70 -0.21 10.32 5.51
C GLU A 70 1.09 9.87 6.21
N LYS A 71 1.13 10.02 7.54
CA LYS A 71 2.20 9.49 8.39
C LYS A 71 1.89 8.07 8.84
N VAL A 72 2.86 7.19 8.65
CA VAL A 72 2.75 5.76 8.96
C VAL A 72 3.97 5.27 9.74
N GLY A 73 3.79 4.26 10.59
CA GLY A 73 4.81 3.80 11.54
C GLY A 73 4.75 4.51 12.90
N SER A 74 5.63 4.11 13.81
CA SER A 74 5.68 4.65 15.18
C SER A 74 6.16 6.10 15.28
N GLY A 75 6.62 6.71 14.18
CA GLY A 75 7.18 8.06 14.13
C GLY A 75 8.66 8.14 14.54
N GLU A 76 9.29 6.99 14.83
CA GLU A 76 10.70 6.92 15.15
C GLU A 76 11.57 6.83 13.88
N PRO A 77 12.84 7.28 13.90
CA PRO A 77 13.75 7.08 12.77
C PRO A 77 13.81 5.60 12.34
N PRO A 78 14.00 5.31 11.04
CA PRO A 78 14.38 6.24 9.97
C PRO A 78 13.20 6.98 9.31
N GLU A 79 13.50 8.14 8.68
CA GLU A 79 12.57 8.83 7.77
C GLU A 79 12.52 8.12 6.41
N LEU A 80 11.34 7.71 5.98
CA LEU A 80 11.13 6.92 4.77
C LEU A 80 9.98 7.44 3.92
N ASP A 81 10.14 7.33 2.61
CA ASP A 81 9.05 7.46 1.66
C ASP A 81 8.40 6.10 1.46
N VAL A 82 7.07 6.08 1.40
CA VAL A 82 6.25 4.89 1.24
C VAL A 82 5.38 5.06 0.00
N ALA A 83 5.49 4.13 -0.93
CA ALA A 83 4.53 3.96 -2.02
C ALA A 83 3.75 2.68 -1.78
N VAL A 84 2.42 2.76 -1.83
CA VAL A 84 1.53 1.62 -1.61
C VAL A 84 0.60 1.42 -2.79
N ASP A 85 0.26 0.16 -3.00
CA ASP A 85 -0.90 -0.28 -3.77
C ASP A 85 -1.45 -1.51 -3.01
N PRO A 86 -2.35 -1.28 -2.02
CA PRO A 86 -2.86 -2.32 -1.15
C PRO A 86 -3.50 -3.47 -1.90
N LEU A 87 -4.19 -3.17 -3.01
CA LEU A 87 -4.72 -4.16 -3.93
C LEU A 87 -4.61 -3.71 -5.39
N GLU A 88 -3.49 -4.08 -6.03
CA GLU A 88 -3.36 -3.91 -7.47
C GLU A 88 -4.25 -4.95 -8.17
N GLY A 89 -5.14 -4.46 -9.03
CA GLY A 89 -6.12 -5.28 -9.73
C GLY A 89 -7.36 -5.65 -8.90
N THR A 90 -8.03 -4.68 -8.26
CA THR A 90 -9.31 -4.87 -7.55
C THR A 90 -10.36 -5.63 -8.38
N ASN A 91 -10.49 -5.31 -9.68
CA ASN A 91 -11.36 -6.02 -10.63
C ASN A 91 -10.94 -7.48 -10.87
N ILE A 92 -9.65 -7.79 -10.80
CA ILE A 92 -9.11 -9.15 -10.95
C ILE A 92 -9.56 -9.99 -9.75
N VAL A 93 -9.44 -9.46 -8.53
CA VAL A 93 -9.94 -10.12 -7.30
C VAL A 93 -11.44 -10.33 -7.37
N ALA A 94 -12.20 -9.27 -7.65
CA ALA A 94 -13.67 -9.35 -7.70
C ALA A 94 -14.16 -10.43 -8.70
N LYS A 95 -13.44 -10.63 -9.81
CA LYS A 95 -13.75 -11.62 -10.85
C LYS A 95 -13.11 -13.00 -10.62
N GLY A 96 -12.25 -13.15 -9.63
CA GLY A 96 -11.54 -14.40 -9.35
C GLY A 96 -10.51 -14.79 -10.41
N LEU A 97 -9.86 -13.79 -11.01
CA LEU A 97 -8.85 -13.97 -12.05
C LEU A 97 -7.43 -13.97 -11.45
N ALA A 98 -6.44 -14.41 -12.22
CA ALA A 98 -5.04 -14.38 -11.81
C ALA A 98 -4.38 -13.02 -12.09
N GLY A 99 -3.43 -12.63 -11.24
CA GLY A 99 -2.57 -11.46 -11.46
C GLY A 99 -2.74 -10.29 -10.48
N ALA A 100 -3.69 -10.36 -9.54
CA ALA A 100 -3.80 -9.36 -8.48
C ALA A 100 -2.70 -9.54 -7.44
N ILE A 101 -2.15 -8.43 -6.93
CA ILE A 101 -1.05 -8.43 -5.96
C ILE A 101 -1.22 -7.27 -4.95
N ALA A 102 -0.69 -7.43 -3.74
CA ALA A 102 -0.52 -6.32 -2.80
C ALA A 102 0.94 -5.85 -2.85
N VAL A 103 1.17 -4.54 -2.95
CA VAL A 103 2.51 -3.98 -3.22
C VAL A 103 2.84 -2.85 -2.26
N VAL A 104 4.10 -2.83 -1.84
CA VAL A 104 4.71 -1.71 -1.16
C VAL A 104 6.10 -1.47 -1.72
N ALA A 105 6.49 -0.21 -1.87
CA ALA A 105 7.87 0.19 -2.12
C ALA A 105 8.30 1.21 -1.06
N ILE A 106 9.51 1.03 -0.54
CA ILE A 106 10.07 1.85 0.53
C ILE A 106 11.36 2.49 0.05
N GLY A 107 11.41 3.82 0.13
CA GLY A 107 12.56 4.63 -0.21
C GLY A 107 13.12 5.36 1.00
N LYS A 108 14.35 5.87 0.89
CA LYS A 108 14.74 6.98 1.76
C LYS A 108 13.82 8.16 1.46
N LYS A 109 13.70 9.09 2.41
CA LYS A 109 13.02 10.36 2.14
C LYS A 109 13.52 11.03 0.85
N ASP A 110 12.57 11.56 0.07
CA ASP A 110 12.75 12.21 -1.22
C ASP A 110 13.38 11.33 -2.32
N SER A 111 13.21 10.00 -2.24
CA SER A 111 13.80 9.07 -3.23
C SER A 111 12.81 8.42 -4.17
N LEU A 112 11.51 8.48 -3.86
CA LEU A 112 10.46 8.06 -4.78
C LEU A 112 9.99 9.28 -5.59
N LEU A 113 9.72 9.09 -6.88
CA LEU A 113 9.18 10.16 -7.72
C LEU A 113 7.75 10.48 -7.27
N HIS A 114 7.52 11.71 -6.84
CA HIS A 114 6.17 12.21 -6.57
C HIS A 114 5.52 12.50 -7.93
N ALA A 115 4.76 11.52 -8.42
CA ALA A 115 4.00 11.65 -9.65
C ALA A 115 2.54 12.02 -9.31
N PRO A 116 1.93 12.97 -10.04
CA PRO A 116 0.49 13.18 -9.93
C PRO A 116 -0.26 11.95 -10.49
N ASP A 117 -1.54 11.81 -10.14
CA ASP A 117 -2.39 10.76 -10.72
C ASP A 117 -2.64 11.04 -12.22
N MET A 118 -1.81 10.43 -13.06
CA MET A 118 -1.85 10.59 -14.50
C MET A 118 -1.30 9.36 -15.21
N TYR A 119 -1.64 9.21 -16.49
CA TYR A 119 -1.04 8.17 -17.32
C TYR A 119 0.46 8.40 -17.52
N MET A 120 1.20 7.29 -17.57
CA MET A 120 2.64 7.27 -17.86
C MET A 120 2.94 6.20 -18.92
N ASN A 121 3.61 6.59 -20.00
CA ASN A 121 4.12 5.64 -21.00
C ASN A 121 5.37 4.93 -20.44
N LYS A 122 5.37 3.60 -20.41
CA LYS A 122 6.41 2.78 -19.77
C LYS A 122 6.98 1.76 -20.76
N ILE A 123 8.29 1.51 -20.66
CA ILE A 123 8.98 0.35 -21.24
C ILE A 123 9.77 -0.31 -20.10
N ALA A 124 9.58 -1.61 -19.90
CA ALA A 124 10.17 -2.39 -18.80
C ALA A 124 10.87 -3.65 -19.33
#